data_AF-A0AAW5CXW9-F1
#
_entry.id   AF-A0AAW5CXW9-F1
#
_cell.length_a   1.000
_cell.length_b   1.000
_cell.length_c   1.000
_cell.angle_alpha   90.00
_cell.angle_beta   90.00
_cell.angle_gamma   90.00
#
_symmetry.space_group_name_H-M   'P 1'
#
loop_
_entity.id
_entity.type
_entity.pdbx_description
1 polymer ?
#
loop_
_entity_poly.entity_id
_entity_poly.type
_entity_poly.pdbx_seq_one_letter_code
_entity_poly.pdbx_strand_id
1 'polypeptide(L)'
;MEWKILIPVCIASIVAVVGWVIGHKLNSDRDLRNNQRELRLKYLIEAYDVFHELGRNINILGNYLQVEKAVNNIMLIGTPRQIELCKKFVQEVTSNNGSNHTELVVEIRNFIRAELGLKIIDKELMALKIEPRKNIDKA
;
A
#
# COMPACT_ATOMS: atom_id res chain seq x y z
N MET A 1 -32.46 -48.54 -27.36
CA MET A 1 -32.63 -48.54 -25.89
C MET A 1 -31.58 -47.63 -25.21
N GLU A 2 -31.20 -46.51 -25.83
CA GLU A 2 -30.02 -45.70 -25.41
C GLU A 2 -30.37 -44.27 -24.93
N TRP A 3 -31.58 -43.76 -25.22
CA TRP A 3 -31.96 -42.38 -24.86
C TRP A 3 -32.03 -42.13 -23.35
N LYS A 4 -32.28 -43.18 -22.55
CA LYS A 4 -32.31 -43.07 -21.09
C LYS A 4 -30.94 -42.74 -20.48
N ILE A 5 -29.84 -43.04 -21.19
CA ILE A 5 -28.46 -42.78 -20.73
C ILE A 5 -27.94 -41.46 -21.31
N LEU A 6 -28.33 -41.10 -22.53
CA LEU A 6 -27.92 -39.85 -23.16
C LEU A 6 -28.42 -38.60 -22.42
N ILE A 7 -29.66 -38.61 -21.94
CA ILE A 7 -30.25 -37.48 -21.20
C ILE A 7 -29.44 -37.14 -19.92
N PRO A 8 -29.19 -38.08 -19.00
CA PRO A 8 -28.43 -37.77 -17.78
C PRO A 8 -26.97 -37.39 -18.08
N VAL A 9 -26.33 -37.95 -19.11
CA VAL A 9 -24.96 -37.56 -19.51
C VAL A 9 -24.93 -36.14 -20.06
N CYS A 10 -25.90 -35.74 -20.89
CA CYS A 10 -26.02 -34.37 -21.37
C CYS A 10 -26.25 -33.39 -20.21
N ILE A 11 -27.14 -33.73 -19.26
CA ILE A 11 -27.39 -32.90 -18.07
C ILE A 11 -26.12 -32.76 -17.23
N ALA A 12 -25.45 -33.86 -16.93
CA ALA A 12 -24.20 -33.85 -16.17
C ALA A 12 -23.12 -33.01 -16.86
N SER A 13 -23.01 -33.11 -18.19
CA SER A 13 -22.06 -32.33 -18.99
C SER A 13 -22.39 -30.83 -18.93
N ILE A 14 -23.66 -30.45 -19.06
CA ILE A 14 -24.10 -29.05 -18.93
C ILE A 14 -23.79 -28.52 -17.52
N VAL A 15 -24.10 -29.29 -16.48
CA VAL A 15 -23.82 -28.91 -15.08
C VAL A 15 -22.31 -28.74 -14.87
N ALA A 16 -21.49 -29.64 -15.40
CA ALA A 16 -20.03 -29.53 -15.31
C ALA A 16 -19.50 -28.27 -16.00
N VAL A 17 -19.98 -27.97 -17.21
CA VAL A 17 -19.60 -26.75 -17.95
C VAL A 17 -20.03 -25.49 -17.20
N VAL A 18 -21.26 -25.45 -16.70
CA VAL A 18 -21.78 -24.31 -15.93
C VAL A 18 -20.98 -24.12 -14.65
N GLY A 19 -20.69 -25.20 -13.92
CA GLY A 19 -19.86 -25.16 -12.71
C GLY A 19 -18.45 -24.63 -12.99
N TRP A 20 -17.82 -25.06 -14.09
CA TRP A 20 -16.51 -24.58 -14.50
C TRP A 20 -16.51 -23.09 -14.85
N VAL A 21 -17.52 -22.62 -15.60
CA VAL A 21 -17.65 -21.20 -15.97
C VAL A 21 -17.85 -20.32 -14.75
N ILE A 22 -18.73 -20.71 -13.83
CA ILE A 22 -18.97 -19.96 -12.59
C ILE A 22 -17.69 -19.94 -11.73
N GLY A 23 -17.04 -21.10 -11.56
CA GLY A 23 -15.80 -21.21 -10.81
C GLY A 23 -14.68 -20.34 -11.39
N HIS A 24 -14.52 -20.34 -12.71
CA HIS A 24 -13.51 -19.52 -13.38
C HIS A 24 -13.77 -18.02 -13.20
N LYS A 25 -15.03 -17.58 -13.31
CA LYS A 25 -15.38 -16.17 -13.10
C LYS A 25 -15.09 -15.73 -11.66
N LEU A 26 -15.50 -16.53 -10.67
CA LEU A 26 -15.25 -16.24 -9.25
C LEU A 26 -13.74 -16.19 -8.93
N ASN A 27 -12.95 -17.07 -9.54
CA ASN A 27 -11.49 -17.07 -9.40
C ASN A 27 -10.88 -15.82 -10.02
N SER A 28 -11.25 -15.47 -11.25
CA SER A 28 -10.76 -14.25 -11.93
C SER A 28 -11.07 -12.99 -11.12
N ASP A 29 -12.30 -12.87 -10.61
CA ASP A 29 -12.71 -11.73 -9.77
C ASP A 29 -11.91 -11.68 -8.45
N ARG A 30 -11.59 -12.83 -7.86
CA ARG A 30 -10.75 -12.93 -6.65
C ARG A 30 -9.32 -12.54 -6.93
N ASP A 31 -8.76 -13.00 -8.04
CA ASP A 31 -7.38 -12.73 -8.44
C ASP A 31 -7.18 -11.24 -8.75
N LEU A 32 -8.14 -10.62 -9.46
CA LEU A 32 -8.12 -9.17 -9.71
C LEU A 32 -8.12 -8.36 -8.41
N ARG A 33 -8.96 -8.73 -7.44
CA ARG A 33 -9.00 -8.04 -6.13
C ARG A 33 -7.70 -8.23 -5.35
N ASN A 34 -7.09 -9.41 -5.41
CA ASN A 34 -5.81 -9.67 -4.75
C ASN A 34 -4.70 -8.83 -5.38
N ASN A 35 -4.62 -8.80 -6.72
CA ASN A 35 -3.63 -8.01 -7.44
C ASN A 35 -3.77 -6.50 -7.17
N GLN A 36 -5.01 -6.00 -7.09
CA GLN A 36 -5.27 -4.61 -6.72
C GLN A 36 -4.79 -4.28 -5.30
N ARG A 37 -5.05 -5.19 -4.34
CA ARG A 37 -4.58 -5.04 -2.96
C ARG A 37 -3.05 -5.07 -2.87
N GLU A 38 -2.42 -6.00 -3.58
CA GLU A 38 -0.95 -6.11 -3.63
C GLU A 38 -0.31 -4.85 -4.20
N LEU A 39 -0.80 -4.34 -5.33
CA LEU A 39 -0.31 -3.09 -5.93
C LEU A 39 -0.48 -1.90 -4.98
N ARG A 40 -1.66 -1.79 -4.36
CA ARG A 40 -1.94 -0.73 -3.37
C ARG A 40 -0.95 -0.79 -2.21
N LEU A 41 -0.75 -1.98 -1.64
CA LEU A 41 0.14 -2.19 -0.51
C LEU A 41 1.59 -1.83 -0.87
N LYS A 42 2.05 -2.26 -2.04
CA LYS A 42 3.40 -1.97 -2.54
C LYS A 42 3.68 -0.46 -2.59
N TYR A 43 2.80 0.30 -3.24
CA TYR A 43 3.01 1.75 -3.39
C TYR A 43 2.83 2.52 -2.07
N LEU A 44 2.01 2.01 -1.13
CA LEU A 44 1.91 2.58 0.21
C LEU A 44 3.16 2.31 1.06
N ILE A 45 3.80 1.14 0.90
CA ILE A 45 5.09 0.84 1.52
C ILE A 45 6.17 1.77 0.96
N GLU A 46 6.25 1.93 -0.36
CA GLU A 46 7.19 2.88 -0.99
C GLU A 46 7.00 4.31 -0.47
N ALA A 47 5.75 4.75 -0.33
CA ALA A 47 5.45 6.08 0.23
C ALA A 47 5.84 6.16 1.71
N TYR A 48 5.53 5.14 2.52
CA TYR A 48 5.92 5.07 3.92
C TYR A 48 7.44 5.24 4.10
N ASP A 49 8.24 4.54 3.29
CA ASP A 49 9.70 4.62 3.37
C ASP A 49 10.20 6.03 3.07
N VAL A 50 9.69 6.66 2.00
CA VAL A 50 10.04 8.05 1.64
C VAL A 50 9.71 9.03 2.76
N PHE A 51 8.52 8.94 3.36
CA PHE A 51 8.14 9.83 4.47
C PHE A 51 8.94 9.52 5.74
N HIS A 52 9.26 8.26 6.02
CA HIS A 52 10.09 7.90 7.15
C HIS A 52 11.52 8.44 7.00
N GLU A 53 12.09 8.39 5.80
CA GLU A 53 13.39 8.99 5.49
C GLU A 53 13.38 10.52 5.58
N LEU A 54 12.28 11.15 5.14
CA LEU A 54 12.09 12.59 5.24
C LEU A 54 12.16 13.07 6.70
N GLY A 55 11.57 12.33 7.63
CA GLY A 55 11.66 12.63 9.07
C GLY A 55 13.07 12.52 9.65
N ARG A 56 13.95 11.74 9.01
CA ARG A 56 15.35 11.54 9.45
C ARG A 56 16.31 12.58 8.86
N ASN A 57 16.07 12.99 7.62
CA ASN A 57 16.97 13.84 6.85
C ASN A 57 16.40 15.25 6.74
N ILE A 58 16.99 16.21 7.47
CA ILE A 58 16.56 17.62 7.48
C ILE A 58 16.65 18.26 6.08
N ASN A 59 17.45 17.67 5.17
CA ASN A 59 17.67 18.19 3.82
C ASN A 59 16.68 17.60 2.80
N ILE A 60 15.44 18.08 2.86
CA ILE A 60 14.33 17.71 1.96
C ILE A 60 14.69 17.91 0.47
N LEU A 61 15.52 18.92 0.17
CA LEU A 61 15.88 19.34 -1.19
C LEU A 61 16.65 18.27 -1.99
N GLY A 62 17.33 17.32 -1.33
CA GLY A 62 18.03 16.23 -2.03
C GLY A 62 17.09 15.17 -2.62
N ASN A 63 15.87 15.01 -2.06
CA ASN A 63 14.96 13.90 -2.35
C ASN A 63 13.57 14.37 -2.86
N TYR A 64 13.43 15.61 -3.33
CA TYR A 64 12.13 16.21 -3.67
C TYR A 64 11.29 15.36 -4.65
N LEU A 65 11.92 14.78 -5.68
CA LEU A 65 11.23 13.96 -6.68
C LEU A 65 10.60 12.70 -6.07
N GLN A 66 11.27 12.10 -5.08
CA GLN A 66 10.75 10.92 -4.38
C GLN A 66 9.56 11.30 -3.51
N VAL A 67 9.63 12.46 -2.84
CA VAL A 67 8.53 13.00 -2.03
C VAL A 67 7.32 13.32 -2.92
N GLU A 68 7.52 13.99 -4.06
CA GLU A 68 6.44 14.26 -5.03
C GLU A 68 5.78 12.97 -5.53
N LYS A 69 6.59 11.95 -5.87
CA LYS A 69 6.09 10.64 -6.27
C LYS A 69 5.27 9.97 -5.16
N ALA A 70 5.76 10.00 -3.92
CA ALA A 70 5.07 9.44 -2.76
C ALA A 70 3.72 10.15 -2.50
N VAL A 71 3.70 11.47 -2.57
CA VAL A 71 2.47 12.28 -2.48
C VAL A 71 1.47 11.88 -3.56
N ASN A 72 1.92 11.81 -4.83
CA ASN A 72 1.05 11.41 -5.94
C ASN A 72 0.50 9.99 -5.79
N ASN A 73 1.32 9.05 -5.32
CA ASN A 73 0.87 7.69 -5.03
C ASN A 73 -0.22 7.69 -3.95
N ILE A 74 -0.01 8.36 -2.81
CA ILE A 74 -1.03 8.43 -1.76
C ILE A 74 -2.31 9.10 -2.27
N MET A 75 -2.21 10.15 -3.08
CA MET A 75 -3.37 10.82 -3.67
C MET A 75 -4.17 9.92 -4.61
N LEU A 76 -3.52 8.98 -5.29
CA LEU A 76 -4.15 8.05 -6.22
C LEU A 76 -4.78 6.82 -5.53
N ILE A 77 -4.09 6.23 -4.56
CA ILE A 77 -4.44 4.91 -3.99
C ILE A 77 -4.67 4.89 -2.47
N GLY A 78 -4.47 6.03 -1.80
CA GLY A 78 -4.62 6.15 -0.36
C GLY A 78 -6.06 5.98 0.13
N THR A 79 -6.23 5.79 1.43
CA THR A 79 -7.55 5.92 2.08
C THR A 79 -7.95 7.39 2.15
N PRO A 80 -9.24 7.72 2.34
CA PRO A 80 -9.67 9.10 2.55
C PRO A 80 -8.89 9.82 3.66
N ARG A 81 -8.59 9.11 4.76
CA ARG A 81 -7.79 9.66 5.87
C ARG A 81 -6.34 9.93 5.47
N GLN A 82 -5.70 9.01 4.75
CA GLN A 82 -4.34 9.21 4.25
C GLN A 82 -4.28 10.39 3.26
N ILE A 83 -5.28 10.54 2.40
CA ILE A 83 -5.39 11.66 1.45
C ILE A 83 -5.54 12.99 2.21
N GLU A 84 -6.38 13.03 3.25
CA GLU A 84 -6.56 14.22 4.09
C GLU A 84 -5.24 14.64 4.76
N LEU A 85 -4.55 13.69 5.41
CA LEU A 85 -3.25 13.93 6.06
C LEU A 85 -2.17 14.34 5.05
N CYS A 86 -2.18 13.73 3.86
CA CYS A 86 -1.25 14.09 2.79
C CYS A 86 -1.49 15.51 2.28
N LYS A 87 -2.75 15.93 2.12
CA LYS A 87 -3.09 17.32 1.75
C LYS A 87 -2.61 18.32 2.81
N LYS A 88 -2.80 17.99 4.09
CA LYS A 88 -2.30 18.81 5.20
C LYS A 88 -0.78 18.95 5.14
N PHE A 89 -0.06 17.84 4.93
CA PHE A 89 1.40 17.87 4.73
C PHE A 89 1.82 18.79 3.58
N VAL A 90 1.20 18.66 2.41
CA VAL A 90 1.51 19.52 1.24
C VAL A 90 1.27 20.99 1.56
N GLN A 91 0.14 21.32 2.19
CA GLN A 91 -0.17 22.69 2.61
C GLN A 91 0.87 23.24 3.58
N GLU A 92 1.26 22.47 4.60
CA GLU A 92 2.28 22.86 5.57
C GLU A 92 3.63 23.10 4.91
N VAL A 93 4.11 22.19 4.05
CA VAL A 93 5.38 22.34 3.32
C VAL A 93 5.39 23.59 2.43
N THR A 94 4.28 23.90 1.77
CA THR A 94 4.19 25.09 0.89
C THR A 94 4.08 26.41 1.66
N SER A 95 3.59 26.38 2.90
CA SER A 95 3.27 27.58 3.68
C SER A 95 4.31 27.92 4.75
N ASN A 96 5.03 26.93 5.27
CA ASN A 96 6.06 27.08 6.28
C ASN A 96 7.22 26.11 5.97
N ASN A 97 8.46 26.52 6.26
CA ASN A 97 9.67 25.72 6.02
C ASN A 97 9.79 24.43 6.89
N GLY A 98 8.67 23.92 7.41
CA GLY A 98 8.58 22.69 8.19
C GLY A 98 7.19 22.08 8.08
N SER A 99 7.11 20.77 8.16
CA SER A 99 5.86 20.02 8.10
C SER A 99 5.88 18.84 9.07
N ASN A 100 4.76 18.60 9.74
CA ASN A 100 4.62 17.45 10.63
C ASN A 100 3.86 16.34 9.91
N HIS A 101 4.60 15.39 9.34
CA HIS A 101 4.05 14.21 8.66
C HIS A 101 3.94 12.99 9.58
N THR A 102 4.19 13.12 10.88
CA THR A 102 4.21 11.98 11.82
C THR A 102 2.88 11.23 11.81
N GLU A 103 1.77 11.96 11.82
CA GLU A 103 0.43 11.36 11.81
C GLU A 103 0.17 10.59 10.50
N LEU A 104 0.62 11.11 9.36
CA LEU A 104 0.52 10.44 8.07
C LEU A 104 1.32 9.13 8.06
N VAL A 105 2.55 9.14 8.56
CA VAL A 105 3.42 7.96 8.63
C VAL A 105 2.81 6.88 9.53
N VAL A 106 2.28 7.27 10.68
CA VAL A 106 1.63 6.33 11.62
C VAL A 106 0.37 5.72 11.00
N GLU A 107 -0.44 6.52 10.31
CA GLU A 107 -1.65 6.04 9.62
C GLU A 107 -1.30 5.05 8.51
N ILE A 108 -0.31 5.35 7.66
CA ILE A 108 0.12 4.45 6.60
C ILE A 108 0.68 3.15 7.20
N ARG A 109 1.52 3.24 8.24
CA ARG A 109 2.07 2.09 8.97
C ARG A 109 0.97 1.17 9.50
N ASN A 110 -0.01 1.75 10.19
CA ASN A 110 -1.09 0.98 10.79
C ASN A 110 -2.00 0.36 9.74
N PHE A 111 -2.24 1.05 8.62
CA PHE A 111 -2.94 0.51 7.47
C PHE A 111 -2.20 -0.69 6.86
N ILE A 112 -0.89 -0.56 6.58
CA ILE A 112 -0.05 -1.65 6.05
C ILE A 112 -0.09 -2.86 6.99
N ARG A 113 0.04 -2.64 8.31
CA ARG A 113 -0.02 -3.71 9.32
C ARG A 113 -1.36 -4.42 9.29
N ALA A 114 -2.47 -3.68 9.22
CA ALA A 114 -3.81 -4.26 9.15
C ALA A 114 -4.00 -5.11 7.88
N GLU A 115 -3.55 -4.62 6.71
CA GLU A 115 -3.59 -5.39 5.45
C GLU A 115 -2.76 -6.67 5.50
N LEU A 116 -1.66 -6.68 6.27
CA LEU A 116 -0.83 -7.86 6.51
C LEU A 116 -1.35 -8.77 7.65
N GLY A 117 -2.50 -8.45 8.27
CA GLY A 117 -3.03 -9.21 9.40
C GLY A 117 -2.24 -9.05 10.71
N LEU A 118 -1.41 -8.01 10.81
CA LEU A 118 -0.62 -7.70 11.99
C LEU A 118 -1.38 -6.77 12.93
N LYS A 119 -1.14 -6.91 14.24
CA LYS A 119 -1.74 -6.02 15.25
C LYS A 119 -1.30 -4.57 15.02
N ILE A 120 -2.24 -3.63 15.10
CA ILE A 120 -1.96 -2.19 15.12
C ILE A 120 -1.08 -1.88 16.34
N ILE A 121 -0.10 -0.99 16.15
CA ILE A 121 0.82 -0.57 17.21
C ILE A 121 0.53 0.88 17.62
N ASP A 122 1.19 1.32 18.70
CA ASP A 122 0.99 2.64 19.30
C ASP A 122 1.15 3.79 18.30
N LYS A 123 0.63 4.97 18.66
CA LYS A 123 0.67 6.19 17.87
C LYS A 123 2.06 6.83 17.81
N GLU A 124 2.98 6.38 18.64
CA GLU A 124 4.35 6.91 18.63
C GLU A 124 5.14 6.41 17.42
N LEU A 125 5.87 7.33 16.80
CA LEU A 125 6.82 7.04 15.74
C LEU A 125 8.22 7.08 16.35
N MET A 126 8.78 5.90 16.65
CA MET A 126 10.19 5.77 17.03
C MET A 126 11.01 5.50 15.77
N ALA A 127 11.98 6.38 15.48
CA ALA A 127 12.91 6.23 14.37
C ALA A 127 14.35 6.19 14.90
N LEU A 128 15.11 5.19 14.46
CA LEU A 128 16.53 5.10 14.79
C LEU A 128 17.32 6.02 13.85
N LYS A 129 17.97 7.03 14.42
CA LYS A 129 18.93 7.89 13.71
C LYS A 129 20.33 7.59 14.23
N ILE A 130 21.18 7.02 13.37
CA ILE A 130 22.59 6.78 13.66
C ILE A 130 23.41 7.75 12.80
N GLU A 131 24.23 8.57 13.44
CA GLU A 131 25.21 9.38 12.73
C GLU A 131 26.47 8.54 12.47
N PRO A 132 27.01 8.53 11.24
CA PRO A 132 28.23 7.78 10.96
C PRO A 132 29.37 8.33 11.81
N ARG A 133 30.10 7.44 12.47
CA ARG A 133 31.28 7.80 13.26
C ARG A 133 32.27 8.51 12.33
N LYS A 134 32.47 9.83 12.51
CA LYS A 134 33.54 10.55 11.80
C LYS A 134 34.85 9.85 12.11
N ASN A 135 35.56 9.39 11.08
CA ASN A 135 36.88 8.79 11.23
C ASN A 135 37.85 9.92 11.58
N ILE A 136 38.09 10.14 12.87
CA ILE A 136 39.07 11.12 13.37
C ILE A 136 40.45 10.46 13.30
N ASP A 137 40.87 10.04 12.12
CA ASP A 137 42.20 9.46 11.89
C ASP A 137 42.64 9.88 10.48
N LYS A 138 43.10 11.14 10.39
CA LYS A 138 44.02 11.71 9.40
C LYS A 138 44.32 13.15 9.85
N ALA A 139 44.98 13.23 11.01
CA ALA A 139 45.80 14.38 11.38
C ALA A 139 47.22 14.15 10.84
#